data_AF-A0A938ZU97-F1
#
_entry.id   AF-A0A938ZU97-F1
#
_cell.length_a   1.000
_cell.length_b   1.000
_cell.length_c   1.000
_cell.angle_alpha   90.00
_cell.angle_beta   90.00
_cell.angle_gamma   90.00
#
_symmetry.space_group_name_H-M   'P 1'
#
loop_
_entity.id
_entity.type
_entity.pdbx_description
1 polymer ?
#
loop_
_entity_poly.entity_id
_entity_poly.type
_entity_poly.pdbx_seq_one_letter_code
_entity_poly.pdbx_strand_id
1 'polypeptide(L)' 'MVAGKCSKCDSMITSINIENIAGKVNGKDAWNCISYNCPRCNTILSIQIDPVALKTDTIDGVVQRLNR' A
#
# COMPACT_ATOMS: atom_id res chain seq x y z
N MET A 1 -21.05 8.56 7.74
CA MET A 1 -19.95 8.05 6.88
C MET A 1 -19.62 9.16 5.89
N VAL A 2 -18.38 9.67 5.86
CA VAL A 2 -17.99 10.67 4.86
C VAL A 2 -17.56 9.90 3.60
N ALA A 3 -18.45 9.80 2.63
CA ALA A 3 -18.11 9.26 1.32
C ALA A 3 -17.38 10.35 0.52
N GLY A 4 -16.08 10.16 0.28
CA GLY A 4 -15.31 11.03 -0.60
C GLY A 4 -15.63 10.75 -2.07
N LYS A 5 -15.42 11.75 -2.94
CA LYS A 5 -15.42 11.55 -4.39
C LYS A 5 -14.02 11.32 -4.92
N CYS A 6 -13.89 10.55 -5.99
CA CYS A 6 -12.61 10.42 -6.68
C CYS A 6 -12.22 11.75 -7.34
N SER A 7 -11.02 12.23 -7.07
CA SER A 7 -10.48 13.48 -7.63
C SER A 7 -10.29 13.48 -9.14
N LYS A 8 -10.27 12.30 -9.80
CA LYS A 8 -10.10 12.19 -11.26
C LYS A 8 -11.40 12.00 -12.03
N CYS A 9 -12.34 11.20 -11.53
CA CYS A 9 -13.56 10.83 -12.27
C CYS A 9 -14.87 11.28 -11.60
N ASP A 10 -14.79 12.01 -10.49
CA ASP A 10 -15.90 12.50 -9.66
C ASP A 10 -16.87 11.40 -9.15
N SER A 11 -16.56 10.13 -9.40
CA SER A 11 -17.35 9.00 -8.93
C SER A 11 -17.30 8.92 -7.41
N MET A 12 -18.45 8.64 -6.79
CA MET A 12 -18.56 8.42 -5.35
C MET A 12 -17.77 7.17 -4.96
N ILE A 13 -16.91 7.29 -3.94
CA ILE A 13 -16.09 6.19 -3.44
C ILE A 13 -16.86 5.49 -2.31
N THR A 14 -17.41 4.32 -2.61
CA THR A 14 -18.06 3.43 -1.63
C THR A 14 -17.19 2.21 -1.29
N SER A 15 -16.21 1.91 -2.12
CA SER A 15 -15.20 0.87 -1.94
C SER A 15 -13.91 1.29 -2.66
N ILE A 16 -12.81 0.61 -2.38
CA ILE A 16 -11.50 0.85 -2.98
C ILE A 16 -10.89 -0.47 -3.46
N ASN A 17 -10.12 -0.41 -4.54
CA ASN A 17 -9.25 -1.50 -4.96
C ASN A 17 -7.93 -1.36 -4.21
N ILE A 18 -7.45 -2.43 -3.59
CA ILE A 18 -6.17 -2.45 -2.87
C ILE A 18 -5.19 -3.28 -3.69
N GLU A 19 -4.07 -2.69 -4.07
CA GLU A 19 -3.05 -3.33 -4.90
C GLU A 19 -1.66 -3.19 -4.26
N ASN A 20 -0.81 -4.19 -4.42
CA ASN A 20 0.57 -4.14 -3.95
C ASN A 20 1.43 -3.29 -4.90
N ILE A 21 2.27 -2.44 -4.33
CA ILE A 21 3.19 -1.57 -5.05
C ILE A 21 4.55 -1.51 -4.33
N ALA A 22 5.64 -1.50 -5.10
CA ALA A 22 6.97 -1.33 -4.53
C ALA A 22 7.27 0.16 -4.27
N GLY A 23 7.45 0.53 -3.01
CA GLY A 23 7.98 1.83 -2.61
C GLY A 23 9.51 1.84 -2.68
N LYS A 24 10.12 2.96 -3.08
CA LYS A 24 11.59 3.13 -3.02
C LYS A 24 11.94 4.30 -2.12
N VAL A 25 12.75 4.07 -1.09
CA VAL A 25 13.33 5.14 -0.27
C VAL A 25 14.75 5.42 -0.75
N ASN A 26 15.02 6.68 -1.12
CA ASN A 26 16.32 7.13 -1.65
C ASN A 26 16.87 6.26 -2.80
N GLY A 27 15.96 5.67 -3.60
CA GLY A 27 16.30 4.81 -4.74
C GLY A 27 16.88 3.43 -4.38
N LYS A 28 17.01 3.09 -3.09
CA LYS A 28 17.74 1.90 -2.64
C LYS A 28 16.84 0.81 -2.07
N ASP A 29 15.96 1.15 -1.14
CA ASP A 29 15.21 0.13 -0.40
C ASP A 29 13.82 -0.05 -0.99
N ALA A 30 13.49 -1.28 -1.38
CA ALA A 30 12.16 -1.67 -1.81
C ALA A 30 11.28 -1.94 -0.58
N TRP A 31 10.27 -1.11 -0.37
CA TRP A 31 9.26 -1.28 0.67
C TRP A 31 8.01 -1.89 0.06
N ASN A 32 7.42 -2.85 0.76
CA ASN A 32 6.12 -3.39 0.42
C ASN A 32 5.05 -2.35 0.80
N CYS A 33 4.47 -1.72 -0.21
CA CYS A 33 3.40 -0.74 -0.06
C CYS A 33 2.11 -1.26 -0.67
N ILE A 34 1.00 -0.66 -0.27
CA ILE A 34 -0.31 -0.85 -0.87
C ILE A 34 -0.81 0.48 -1.42
N SER A 35 -1.43 0.45 -2.61
CA SER A 35 -2.13 1.58 -3.19
C SER A 35 -3.63 1.40 -3.03
N TYR A 36 -4.31 2.49 -2.70
CA TYR A 36 -5.77 2.56 -2.70
C TYR A 36 -6.24 3.19 -4.01
N ASN A 37 -6.87 2.39 -4.85
CA ASN A 37 -7.25 2.76 -6.19
C ASN A 37 -8.77 2.97 -6.27
N CYS A 38 -9.21 3.98 -7.02
CA CYS A 38 -10.63 4.17 -7.31
C CYS A 38 -11.16 2.98 -8.12
N PRO A 39 -12.27 2.34 -7.73
CA PRO A 39 -12.77 1.14 -8.40
C PRO A 39 -13.33 1.39 -9.81
N ARG A 40 -13.54 2.66 -10.20
CA ARG A 40 -14.12 3.05 -11.48
C ARG A 40 -13.09 3.38 -12.53
N CYS A 41 -12.03 4.08 -12.15
CA CYS A 41 -11.02 4.61 -13.07
C CYS A 41 -9.58 4.22 -12.70
N ASN A 42 -9.40 3.35 -11.71
CA ASN A 42 -8.12 2.85 -11.20
C ASN A 42 -7.10 3.94 -10.85
N THR A 43 -7.59 5.13 -10.49
CA THR A 43 -6.70 6.20 -10.06
C THR A 43 -6.24 5.95 -8.64
N ILE A 44 -4.95 6.04 -8.40
CA ILE A 44 -4.35 5.97 -7.06
C ILE A 44 -4.84 7.18 -6.26
N LEU A 45 -5.60 6.92 -5.21
CA LEU A 45 -6.12 7.90 -4.27
C LEU A 45 -5.12 8.16 -3.14
N SER A 46 -4.40 7.12 -2.74
CA SER A 46 -3.36 7.18 -1.70
C SER A 46 -2.47 5.93 -1.78
N ILE A 47 -1.31 5.99 -1.13
CA ILE A 47 -0.36 4.90 -0.97
C ILE A 47 0.00 4.82 0.51
N GLN A 48 0.05 3.62 1.06
CA GLN A 48 0.48 3.34 2.43
C GLN A 48 1.48 2.18 2.43
N ILE A 49 2.28 2.08 3.49
CA ILE A 49 3.11 0.88 3.69
C ILE A 49 2.18 -0.27 4.10
N ASP A 50 2.40 -1.46 3.55
CA ASP A 50 1.63 -2.64 3.95
C ASP A 50 2.07 -3.10 5.35
N PRO A 51 1.22 -2.96 6.40
CA PRO A 51 1.59 -3.35 7.74
C PRO A 51 1.77 -4.87 7.90
N VAL A 52 1.13 -5.68 7.06
CA VAL A 52 1.21 -7.15 7.10
C VAL A 52 2.55 -7.61 6.53
N ALA A 53 2.96 -7.05 5.39
CA ALA A 53 4.27 -7.29 4.84
C ALA A 53 5.37 -6.80 5.80
N LEU A 54 5.22 -5.59 6.36
CA LEU A 54 6.17 -5.03 7.34
C LEU A 54 6.40 -5.96 8.54
N LYS A 55 5.31 -6.54 9.09
CA LYS A 55 5.40 -7.50 10.19
C LYS A 55 6.20 -8.73 9.78
N THR A 56 5.90 -9.28 8.61
CA THR A 56 6.57 -10.49 8.08
C THR A 56 8.05 -10.23 7.84
N ASP A 57 8.38 -9.13 7.15
CA ASP A 57 9.74 -8.71 6.85
C ASP A 57 10.57 -8.52 8.13
N THR A 58 9.94 -7.97 9.18
CA THR A 58 10.58 -7.78 10.49
C THR A 58 10.86 -9.12 11.17
N ILE A 59 9.89 -10.05 11.17
CA ILE A 59 10.06 -11.38 11.77
C ILE A 59 11.17 -12.14 11.06
N ASP A 60 11.14 -12.19 9.73
CA ASP A 60 12.14 -12.89 8.92
C ASP A 60 13.54 -12.32 9.17
N GLY A 61 13.65 -10.99 9.23
CA GLY A 61 14.91 -10.30 9.52
C GLY A 61 15.45 -10.55 10.94
N VAL A 62 14.59 -10.85 11.91
CA VAL A 62 14.99 -11.22 13.28
C VAL A 62 15.37 -12.70 13.36
N VAL A 63 14.57 -13.60 12.77
CA VAL A 63 14.83 -15.04 12.74
C VAL A 63 16.17 -15.34 12.05
N GLN A 64 16.46 -14.66 10.94
CA GLN A 64 17.74 -14.79 10.24
C GLN A 64 18.94 -14.36 11.10
N ARG A 65 18.76 -13.40 12.00
CA ARG A 65 19.81 -12.93 12.92
C ARG A 65 20.01 -13.86 14.12
N LEU A 66 18.95 -14.50 14.59
CA LEU A 66 19.01 -15.43 15.73
C LEU A 66 19.55 -16.81 15.36
N ASN A 67 19.36 -17.25 14.12
CA ASN A 67 19.86 -18.52 13.60
C ASN A 67 21.33 -18.45 13.11
N ARG A 68 22.06 -17.41 13.49
CA ARG A 68 23.46 -17.17 13.12
C ARG A 68 24.33 -17.10 14.35
#